data_AF-A0A2E2XIW6-F1
#
_entry.id   AF-A0A2E2XIW6-F1
#
_cell.length_a   1.000
_cell.length_b   1.000
_cell.length_c   1.000
_cell.angle_alpha   90.00
_cell.angle_beta   90.00
_cell.angle_gamma   90.00
#
_symmetry.space_group_name_H-M   'P 1'
#
loop_
_entity.id
_entity.type
_entity.pdbx_description
1 polymer ?
#
loop_
_entity_poly.entity_id
_entity_poly.type
_entity_poly.pdbx_seq_one_letter_code
_entity_poly.pdbx_strand_id
1 'polypeptide(L)' 'MKREQVKEILACLGDERRVFRYFRDRYCFDLLEFEMDRQGCESMKVAELKTSPMNRHLKKPVVAQALKYCANGMV' A
#
# COMPACT_ATOMS: atom_id res chain seq x y z
N MET A 1 5.01 -26.78 -0.27
CA MET A 1 4.24 -27.25 0.91
C MET A 1 3.50 -28.53 0.55
N LYS A 2 3.44 -29.50 1.45
CA LYS A 2 2.63 -30.71 1.27
C LYS A 2 1.15 -30.37 1.49
N ARG A 3 0.26 -31.03 0.76
CA ARG A 3 -1.19 -30.73 0.74
C ARG A 3 -1.87 -30.91 2.11
N GLU A 4 -1.31 -31.77 2.96
CA GLU A 4 -1.77 -32.04 4.32
C GLU A 4 -1.52 -30.86 5.26
N GLN A 5 -0.33 -30.26 5.20
CA GLN A 5 0.03 -29.09 6.02
C GLN A 5 -0.88 -27.89 5.75
N VAL A 6 -1.30 -27.71 4.49
CA VAL A 6 -2.25 -26.66 4.11
C VAL A 6 -3.61 -26.89 4.77
N LYS A 7 -4.07 -28.14 4.90
CA LYS A 7 -5.35 -28.47 5.53
C LYS A 7 -5.35 -28.20 7.03
N GLU A 8 -4.27 -28.54 7.73
CA GLU A 8 -4.13 -28.23 9.16
C GLU A 8 -4.16 -26.72 9.40
N ILE A 9 -3.40 -25.95 8.61
CA ILE A 9 -3.41 -24.48 8.71
C ILE A 9 -4.81 -23.91 8.49
N LEU A 10 -5.53 -24.40 7.46
CA LEU A 10 -6.90 -23.96 7.20
C LEU A 10 -7.87 -24.36 8.33
N ALA A 11 -7.71 -25.54 8.92
CA ALA A 11 -8.52 -25.98 10.06
C ALA A 11 -8.29 -25.11 11.32
N CYS A 12 -7.06 -24.63 11.53
CA CYS A 12 -6.74 -23.71 12.63
C CYS A 12 -7.32 -22.30 12.45
N LEU A 13 -7.62 -21.88 11.21
CA LEU A 13 -8.16 -20.56 10.89
C LEU A 13 -9.70 -20.48 10.97
N GLY A 14 -10.39 -21.62 11.19
CA GLY A 14 -11.85 -21.70 11.30
C GLY A 14 -12.63 -21.51 9.98
N ASP A 15 -13.97 -21.51 10.04
CA ASP A 15 -14.88 -21.31 8.90
C ASP A 15 -15.01 -19.84 8.44
N GLU A 16 -14.30 -18.91 9.09
CA GLU A 16 -14.23 -17.53 8.64
C GLU A 16 -13.33 -17.42 7.42
N ARG A 17 -13.87 -17.80 6.27
CA ARG A 17 -13.25 -17.57 4.97
C ARG A 17 -13.21 -16.05 4.72
N ARG A 18 -12.22 -15.35 5.30
CA ARG A 18 -12.01 -13.92 5.06
C ARG A 18 -11.54 -13.75 3.63
N VAL A 19 -12.45 -13.23 2.81
CA VAL A 19 -12.12 -12.79 1.46
C VAL A 19 -11.27 -11.52 1.60
N PHE A 20 -9.95 -11.69 1.58
CA PHE A 20 -9.03 -10.57 1.42
C PHE A 20 -9.16 -10.08 -0.02
N ARG A 21 -9.96 -9.04 -0.24
CA ARG A 21 -10.03 -8.36 -1.53
C ARG A 21 -8.65 -7.75 -1.79
N TYR A 22 -7.92 -8.33 -2.73
CA TYR A 22 -6.62 -7.81 -3.14
C TYR A 22 -6.83 -6.52 -3.94
N PHE A 23 -6.72 -5.40 -3.26
CA PHE A 23 -6.71 -4.09 -3.89
C PHE A 23 -5.28 -3.73 -4.24
N ARG A 24 -4.83 -4.19 -5.42
CA ARG A 24 -3.48 -3.94 -5.96
C ARG A 24 -3.06 -2.47 -5.82
N ASP A 25 -4.03 -1.58 -5.96
CA ASP A 25 -3.84 -0.13 -5.97
C ASP A 25 -3.80 0.48 -4.57
N ARG A 26 -4.53 -0.10 -3.61
CA ARG A 26 -4.54 0.35 -2.20
C ARG A 26 -3.16 0.21 -1.57
N TYR A 27 -2.47 -0.89 -1.86
CA TYR A 27 -1.14 -1.16 -1.32
C TYR A 27 -0.11 -0.08 -1.70
N CYS A 28 -0.31 0.64 -2.81
CA CYS A 28 0.56 1.77 -3.15
C CYS A 28 0.38 2.95 -2.21
N PHE A 29 -0.84 3.19 -1.71
CA PHE A 29 -1.11 4.22 -0.70
C PHE A 29 -0.62 3.80 0.67
N ASP A 30 -0.87 2.54 1.07
CA ASP A 30 -0.37 2.00 2.34
C ASP A 30 1.17 2.10 2.44
N LEU A 31 1.89 1.89 1.31
CA LEU A 31 3.34 2.07 1.26
C LEU A 31 3.80 3.53 1.35
N LEU A 32 3.02 4.47 0.83
CA LEU A 32 3.31 5.91 0.94
C LEU A 32 3.12 6.36 2.38
N GLU A 33 2.00 5.97 3.01
CA GLU A 33 1.70 6.21 4.42
C GLU A 33 2.79 5.64 5.32
N PHE A 34 3.20 4.38 5.09
CA PHE A 34 4.30 3.76 5.84
C PHE A 34 5.63 4.53 5.72
N GLU A 35 5.96 5.06 4.54
CA GLU A 35 7.18 5.84 4.36
C GLU A 35 7.10 7.20 5.09
N MET A 36 5.93 7.83 5.11
CA MET A 36 5.67 9.06 5.85
C MET A 36 5.78 8.84 7.36
N ASP A 37 5.18 7.76 7.87
CA ASP A 37 5.30 7.33 9.26
C ASP A 37 6.76 7.07 9.64
N ARG A 38 7.52 6.39 8.76
CA ARG A 38 8.93 6.11 8.99
C ARG A 38 9.77 7.38 9.09
N GLN A 39 9.39 8.44 8.36
CA GLN A 39 10.04 9.75 8.42
C GLN A 39 9.48 10.64 9.53
N GLY A 40 8.42 10.20 10.23
CA GLY A 40 7.78 10.95 11.31
C GLY A 40 7.06 12.21 10.82
N CYS A 41 6.55 12.21 9.59
CA CYS A 41 5.84 13.35 9.03
C CYS A 41 4.39 13.00 8.68
N GLU A 42 3.45 13.89 9.02
CA GLU A 42 2.04 13.76 8.66
C GLU A 42 1.76 14.18 7.20
N SER A 43 2.66 14.96 6.60
CA SER A 43 2.58 15.37 5.21
C SER A 43 3.98 15.47 4.59
N MET A 44 4.08 15.17 3.30
CA MET A 44 5.35 15.21 2.56
C MET A 44 5.17 15.92 1.23
N LYS A 45 6.20 16.63 0.76
CA LYS A 45 6.14 17.23 -0.57
C LYS A 45 6.16 16.12 -1.62
N VAL A 46 5.34 16.26 -2.66
CA VAL A 46 5.36 15.37 -3.83
C VAL A 46 6.77 15.32 -4.46
N ALA A 47 7.52 16.42 -4.38
CA ALA A 47 8.91 16.48 -4.86
C ALA A 47 9.85 15.55 -4.08
N GLU A 48 9.70 15.46 -2.75
CA GLU A 48 10.50 14.59 -1.89
C GLU A 48 10.18 13.11 -2.16
N LEU A 49 8.89 12.80 -2.33
CA LEU A 49 8.45 11.47 -2.73
C LEU A 49 9.04 11.03 -4.08
N LYS A 50 9.18 11.94 -5.05
CA LYS A 50 9.81 11.66 -6.36
C LYS A 50 11.30 11.32 -6.25
N THR A 51 11.99 11.83 -5.24
CA THR A 51 13.40 11.51 -4.98
C THR A 51 13.58 10.27 -4.12
N SER A 52 12.52 9.80 -3.47
CA SER A 52 12.53 8.61 -2.60
C SER A 52 12.37 7.30 -3.40
N PRO A 53 12.54 6.13 -2.73
CA PRO A 53 12.18 4.83 -3.30
C PRO A 53 10.70 4.72 -3.74
N MET A 54 9.82 5.62 -3.28
CA MET A 54 8.40 5.63 -3.61
C MET A 54 8.09 6.16 -5.02
N ASN A 55 9.06 6.75 -5.73
CA ASN A 55 8.86 7.29 -7.09
C ASN A 55 8.23 6.26 -8.06
N ARG A 56 8.56 4.98 -7.91
CA ARG A 56 7.98 3.89 -8.74
C ARG A 56 6.46 3.73 -8.54
N HIS A 57 5.95 4.08 -7.35
CA HIS A 57 4.54 4.01 -7.00
C HIS A 57 3.80 5.28 -7.47
N LEU A 58 4.45 6.44 -7.51
CA LEU A 58 3.86 7.69 -8.02
C LEU A 58 3.47 7.62 -9.50
N LYS A 59 4.13 6.74 -10.28
CA LYS A 59 3.82 6.50 -11.70
C LYS A 59 2.60 5.60 -11.92
N LYS A 60 2.03 5.01 -10.86
CA LYS A 60 0.84 4.16 -10.98
C LYS A 60 -0.39 5.03 -11.27
N PRO A 61 -1.28 4.63 -12.20
CA PRO A 61 -2.41 5.48 -12.62
C PRO A 61 -3.27 5.98 -11.46
N VAL A 62 -3.55 5.11 -10.49
CA VAL A 62 -4.33 5.42 -9.28
C VAL A 62 -3.66 6.48 -8.40
N VAL A 63 -2.35 6.38 -8.18
CA VAL A 63 -1.60 7.35 -7.37
C VAL A 63 -1.47 8.66 -8.13
N ALA A 64 -1.11 8.60 -9.42
CA ALA A 64 -1.04 9.79 -10.26
C ALA A 64 -2.37 10.55 -10.34
N GLN A 65 -3.50 9.83 -10.38
CA GLN A 65 -4.82 10.43 -10.35
C GLN A 65 -5.14 11.05 -8.99
N ALA A 66 -4.75 10.41 -7.88
CA ALA A 66 -4.90 10.98 -6.54
C ALA A 66 -4.07 12.27 -6.37
N LEU A 67 -2.82 12.26 -6.84
CA LEU A 67 -1.91 13.41 -6.78
C LEU A 67 -2.42 14.64 -7.54
N LYS A 68 -3.31 14.50 -8.52
CA LYS A 68 -3.93 15.65 -9.21
C LYS A 68 -4.75 16.52 -8.26
N TYR A 69 -5.25 15.95 -7.17
CA TYR A 69 -6.01 16.68 -6.16
C TYR A 69 -5.11 17.33 -5.09
N CYS A 70 -3.81 17.01 -5.08
CA CYS A 70 -2.79 17.62 -4.22
C CYS A 70 -2.28 18.94 -4.82
N ALA A 71 -3.17 19.91 -5.04
CA ALA A 71 -2.85 21.16 -5.75
C ALA A 71 -1.77 22.03 -5.06
N ASN A 72 -1.58 21.85 -3.75
CA ASN A 72 -0.54 22.51 -2.96
C ASN A 72 0.82 21.77 -3.01
N GLY A 73 0.91 20.65 -3.72
CA GLY A 73 2.12 19.84 -3.84
C GLY A 73 2.47 19.03 -2.59
N MET A 74 1.53 18.86 -1.65
CA MET A 74 1.67 18.05 -0.44
C MET A 74 0.79 16.80 -0.54
N VAL A 75 1.30 15.67 -0.05
CA VAL A 75 0.55 14.42 0.18
C VAL A 75 0.43 14.21 1.67
#